data_AF-T1BF61-F1
#
_entry.id   AF-T1BF61-F1
#
_cell.length_a   1.000
_cell.length_b   1.000
_cell.length_c   1.000
_cell.angle_alpha   90.00
_cell.angle_beta   90.00
_cell.angle_gamma   90.00
#
_symmetry.space_group_name_H-M   'P 1'
#
loop_
_entity.id
_entity.type
_entity.pdbx_description
1 polymer ?
#
loop_
_entity_poly.entity_id
_entity_poly.type
_entity_poly.pdbx_seq_one_letter_code
_entity_poly.pdbx_strand_id
1 'polypeptide(L)'
;PPGLSLSFFGQMFNRLDAWAPEAGPWIRYISRCSYLLQQGHYAAQIAYFYGQAAPITGLFKNKRINVPAGYGYDFVNSNILMNRLEVKDGRLVTASGMSYRVLFLGGTSKWMTLRVLERINTLVHDGATVVGKRPLGSPSLRDNAAEFQQLAQKLFGPPGGAVTRHVAWARSLPTGRCRSH
;
A
#
# COMPACT_ATOMS: atom_id res chain seq x y z
N PRO A 1 41.00 -17.90 -17.77
CA PRO A 1 39.64 -17.38 -18.04
C PRO A 1 38.57 -18.23 -17.34
N PRO A 2 37.54 -17.66 -16.71
CA PRO A 2 36.54 -18.37 -15.88
C PRO A 2 35.53 -19.22 -16.69
N GLY A 3 35.94 -19.75 -17.85
CA GLY A 3 35.09 -20.54 -18.75
C GLY A 3 34.03 -19.71 -19.49
N LEU A 4 32.91 -20.36 -19.83
CA LEU A 4 31.78 -19.76 -20.53
C LEU A 4 31.10 -18.70 -19.66
N SER A 5 30.89 -17.51 -20.23
CA SER A 5 30.16 -16.40 -19.63
C SER A 5 28.98 -15.96 -20.50
N LEU A 6 27.99 -15.29 -19.89
CA LEU A 6 26.92 -14.60 -20.62
C LEU A 6 27.45 -13.27 -21.18
N SER A 7 28.30 -13.33 -22.21
CA SER A 7 28.92 -12.16 -22.82
C SER A 7 29.51 -11.22 -21.74
N PHE A 8 29.11 -9.95 -21.70
CA PHE A 8 29.52 -8.95 -20.72
C PHE A 8 28.62 -8.86 -19.47
N PHE A 9 27.61 -9.72 -19.32
CA PHE A 9 26.69 -9.71 -18.17
C PHE A 9 27.21 -10.60 -17.04
N GLY A 10 27.41 -10.02 -15.85
CA GLY A 10 27.59 -10.74 -14.59
C GLY A 10 26.26 -10.99 -13.85
N GLN A 11 26.23 -11.67 -12.71
CA GLN A 11 27.32 -12.21 -11.89
C GLN A 11 27.78 -13.60 -12.40
N MET A 12 29.09 -13.86 -12.39
CA MET A 12 29.69 -15.13 -12.85
C MET A 12 29.69 -16.20 -11.75
N PHE A 13 28.52 -16.49 -11.17
CA PHE A 13 28.41 -17.42 -10.04
C PHE A 13 28.36 -18.89 -10.51
N ASN A 14 29.52 -19.45 -10.84
CA ASN A 14 29.67 -20.85 -11.24
C ASN A 14 30.95 -21.48 -10.64
N ARG A 15 31.16 -22.78 -10.84
CA ARG A 15 32.30 -23.54 -10.26
C ARG A 15 33.70 -23.06 -10.68
N LEU A 16 33.79 -22.24 -11.73
CA LEU A 16 35.04 -21.70 -12.27
C LEU A 16 35.36 -20.32 -11.67
N ASP A 17 34.49 -19.77 -10.82
CA ASP A 17 34.79 -18.59 -10.02
C ASP A 17 35.87 -18.91 -8.99
N ALA A 18 36.78 -17.96 -8.75
CA ALA A 18 37.99 -18.17 -7.95
C ALA A 18 37.70 -18.53 -6.49
N TRP A 19 36.54 -18.11 -5.97
CA TRP A 19 36.08 -18.36 -4.60
C TRP A 19 34.93 -19.37 -4.54
N ALA A 20 34.64 -20.07 -5.65
CA ALA A 20 33.55 -21.05 -5.69
C ALA A 20 33.68 -22.18 -4.64
N PRO A 21 34.89 -22.73 -4.35
CA PRO A 21 35.06 -23.71 -3.28
C PRO A 21 34.65 -23.16 -1.89
N GLU A 22 34.81 -21.86 -1.66
CA GLU A 22 34.48 -21.16 -0.43
C GLU A 22 33.08 -20.50 -0.44
N ALA A 23 32.25 -20.74 -1.47
CA ALA A 23 30.92 -20.15 -1.56
C ALA A 23 29.93 -20.71 -0.52
N GLY A 24 30.23 -21.84 0.12
CA GLY A 24 29.36 -22.53 1.09
C GLY A 24 28.90 -21.63 2.25
N PRO A 25 29.81 -20.97 2.99
CA PRO A 25 29.47 -19.98 4.01
C PRO A 25 28.56 -18.84 3.52
N TRP A 26 28.79 -18.31 2.32
CA TRP A 26 27.96 -17.25 1.73
C TRP A 26 26.53 -17.71 1.47
N ILE A 27 26.36 -18.89 0.83
CA ILE A 27 25.04 -19.47 0.59
C ILE A 27 24.34 -19.73 1.93
N ARG A 28 25.05 -20.29 2.92
CA ARG A 28 24.49 -20.55 4.26
C ARG A 28 24.01 -19.27 4.95
N TYR A 29 24.72 -18.16 4.78
CA TYR A 29 24.28 -16.85 5.27
C TYR A 29 22.96 -16.43 4.60
N ILE A 30 22.89 -16.44 3.27
CA ILE A 30 21.64 -16.13 2.55
C ILE A 30 20.51 -17.05 2.99
N SER A 31 20.74 -18.36 3.09
CA SER A 31 19.70 -19.32 3.50
C SER A 31 19.15 -19.03 4.89
N ARG A 32 20.00 -18.62 5.84
CA ARG A 32 19.56 -18.23 7.19
C ARG A 32 18.75 -16.93 7.18
N CYS A 33 19.19 -15.93 6.42
CA CYS A 33 18.43 -14.69 6.24
C CYS A 33 17.07 -14.96 5.58
N SER A 34 17.04 -15.71 4.48
CA SER A 34 15.81 -16.09 3.78
C SER A 34 14.87 -16.91 4.66
N TYR A 35 15.41 -17.83 5.47
CA TYR A 35 14.63 -18.57 6.45
C TYR A 35 13.92 -17.61 7.39
N LEU A 36 14.64 -16.69 8.04
CA LEU A 36 14.04 -15.71 8.96
C LEU A 36 13.03 -14.78 8.27
N LEU A 37 13.31 -14.34 7.04
CA LEU A 37 12.41 -13.47 6.27
C LEU A 37 11.10 -14.17 5.85
N GLN A 38 11.07 -15.50 5.84
CA GLN A 38 9.88 -16.31 5.50
C GLN A 38 9.05 -16.72 6.71
N GLN A 39 9.58 -16.65 7.94
CA GLN A 39 8.93 -17.16 9.16
C GLN A 39 7.72 -16.33 9.67
N GLY A 40 7.15 -15.41 8.87
CA GLY A 40 6.01 -14.62 9.35
C GLY A 40 5.33 -13.77 8.29
N HIS A 41 4.39 -12.94 8.76
CA HIS A 41 3.73 -11.94 7.93
C HIS A 41 4.50 -10.63 8.01
N TYR A 42 4.75 -10.03 6.83
CA TYR A 42 5.41 -8.74 6.75
C TYR A 42 4.61 -7.67 7.52
N ALA A 43 5.26 -7.00 8.47
CA ALA A 43 4.64 -5.97 9.28
C ALA A 43 4.61 -4.63 8.53
N ALA A 44 3.77 -4.53 7.49
CA ALA A 44 3.45 -3.26 6.84
C ALA A 44 2.35 -2.52 7.61
N GLN A 45 2.53 -1.22 7.86
CA GLN A 45 1.49 -0.38 8.46
C GLN A 45 0.66 0.34 7.40
N ILE A 46 1.18 0.48 6.18
CA ILE A 46 0.60 1.34 5.15
C ILE A 46 0.32 0.55 3.87
N ALA A 47 -0.94 0.56 3.44
CA ALA A 47 -1.32 0.15 2.09
C ALA A 47 -1.17 1.34 1.15
N TYR A 48 -0.17 1.34 0.27
CA TYR A 48 0.11 2.44 -0.65
C TYR A 48 -0.60 2.21 -2.00
N PHE A 49 -1.71 2.91 -2.23
CA PHE A 49 -2.40 2.90 -3.51
C PHE A 49 -1.76 3.89 -4.48
N TYR A 50 -1.18 3.37 -5.57
CA TYR A 50 -0.39 4.17 -6.53
C TYR A 50 -1.19 4.70 -7.73
N GLY A 51 -2.49 4.45 -7.78
CA GLY A 51 -3.38 4.82 -8.88
C GLY A 51 -3.51 3.73 -9.96
N GLN A 52 -4.16 4.09 -11.07
CA GLN A 52 -4.48 3.15 -12.18
C GLN A 52 -3.72 3.47 -13.47
N ALA A 53 -2.90 4.52 -13.51
CA ALA A 53 -2.34 5.02 -14.77
C ALA A 53 -1.09 4.26 -15.22
N ALA A 54 -0.03 4.24 -14.40
CA ALA A 54 1.25 3.66 -14.78
C ALA A 54 1.68 2.55 -13.79
N PRO A 55 2.46 1.55 -14.26
CA PRO A 55 3.00 0.52 -13.38
C PRO A 55 4.01 1.11 -12.39
N ILE A 56 4.22 0.41 -11.27
CA ILE A 56 5.13 0.81 -10.18
C ILE A 56 6.53 1.10 -10.71
N THR A 57 7.05 0.26 -11.61
CA THR A 57 8.37 0.41 -12.23
C THR A 57 8.49 1.69 -13.04
N GLY A 58 7.41 2.18 -13.66
CA GLY A 58 7.39 3.47 -14.36
C GLY A 58 7.27 4.65 -13.40
N LEU A 59 6.47 4.51 -12.34
CA LEU A 59 6.22 5.57 -11.36
C LEU A 59 7.43 5.85 -10.46
N PHE A 60 8.16 4.81 -10.08
CA PHE A 60 9.19 4.87 -9.04
C PHE A 60 10.60 4.51 -9.54
N LYS A 61 10.83 4.46 -10.86
CA LYS A 61 12.17 4.19 -11.44
C LYS A 61 13.27 5.04 -10.81
N ASN A 62 13.03 6.34 -10.69
CA ASN A 62 14.00 7.35 -10.21
C ASN A 62 13.43 8.22 -9.07
N LYS A 63 12.33 7.79 -8.43
CA LYS A 63 11.62 8.61 -7.44
C LYS A 63 11.47 7.86 -6.14
N ARG A 64 11.83 8.53 -5.04
CA ARG A 64 11.53 8.06 -3.69
C ARG A 64 10.04 8.22 -3.41
N ILE A 65 9.49 7.27 -2.70
CA ILE A 65 8.09 7.28 -2.27
C ILE A 65 7.95 8.25 -1.10
N ASN A 66 6.81 8.93 -1.02
CA ASN A 66 6.51 9.86 0.07
C ASN A 66 5.92 9.12 1.28
N VAL A 67 6.67 8.17 1.83
CA VAL A 67 6.33 7.46 3.08
C VAL A 67 7.42 7.80 4.11
N PRO A 68 7.05 8.24 5.33
CA PRO A 68 8.04 8.56 6.37
C PRO A 68 8.93 7.36 6.70
N ALA A 69 10.18 7.64 7.07
CA ALA A 69 11.10 6.61 7.54
C ALA A 69 10.54 5.89 8.79
N GLY A 70 10.82 4.59 8.91
CA GLY A 70 10.38 3.77 10.03
C GLY A 70 9.01 3.09 9.86
N TYR A 71 8.30 3.33 8.75
CA TYR A 71 7.04 2.63 8.45
C TYR A 71 7.19 1.68 7.27
N GLY A 72 6.78 0.42 7.46
CA GLY A 72 6.64 -0.55 6.39
C GLY A 72 5.40 -0.26 5.55
N TYR A 73 5.50 -0.45 4.23
CA TYR A 73 4.40 -0.24 3.31
C TYR A 73 4.40 -1.29 2.21
N ASP A 74 3.21 -1.57 1.69
CA ASP A 74 3.02 -2.41 0.51
C ASP A 74 2.31 -1.64 -0.59
N PHE A 75 2.69 -1.90 -1.83
CA PHE A 75 1.95 -1.37 -2.96
C PHE A 75 0.64 -2.12 -3.17
N VAL A 76 -0.44 -1.37 -3.23
CA VAL A 76 -1.78 -1.87 -3.49
C VAL A 76 -2.23 -1.36 -4.84
N ASN A 77 -2.57 -2.28 -5.75
CA ASN A 77 -3.20 -1.94 -7.03
C ASN A 77 -4.72 -1.90 -6.88
N SER A 78 -5.43 -1.49 -7.94
CA SER A 78 -6.89 -1.43 -7.92
C SER A 78 -7.54 -2.79 -7.65
N ASN A 79 -6.99 -3.88 -8.18
CA ASN A 79 -7.56 -5.22 -7.98
C ASN A 79 -7.55 -5.64 -6.49
N ILE A 80 -6.43 -5.41 -5.79
CA ILE A 80 -6.31 -5.72 -4.36
C ILE A 80 -7.27 -4.82 -3.56
N LEU A 81 -7.31 -3.52 -3.86
CA LEU A 81 -8.22 -2.58 -3.21
C LEU A 81 -9.69 -2.98 -3.39
N MET A 82 -10.06 -3.43 -4.58
CA MET A 82 -11.44 -3.81 -4.91
C MET A 82 -11.85 -5.14 -4.28
N ASN A 83 -10.97 -6.14 -4.32
CA ASN A 83 -11.38 -7.54 -4.16
C ASN A 83 -10.69 -8.26 -2.99
N ARG A 84 -9.71 -7.65 -2.32
CA ARG A 84 -8.88 -8.32 -1.31
C ARG A 84 -8.75 -7.55 -0.01
N LEU A 85 -9.01 -6.24 0.01
CA LEU A 85 -9.01 -5.44 1.24
C LEU A 85 -10.40 -5.44 1.87
N GLU A 86 -10.44 -5.76 3.15
CA GLU A 86 -11.60 -5.69 4.03
C GLU A 86 -11.25 -4.90 5.28
N VAL A 87 -12.25 -4.43 6.03
CA VAL A 87 -12.02 -3.73 7.30
C VAL A 87 -12.38 -4.63 8.47
N LYS A 88 -11.44 -4.80 9.39
CA LYS A 88 -11.63 -5.51 10.66
C LYS A 88 -10.97 -4.72 11.77
N ASP A 89 -11.72 -4.41 12.82
CA ASP A 89 -11.25 -3.64 13.98
C ASP A 89 -10.59 -2.29 13.60
N GLY A 90 -11.15 -1.60 12.59
CA GLY A 90 -10.63 -0.34 12.06
C GLY A 90 -9.34 -0.46 11.24
N ARG A 91 -8.91 -1.69 10.90
CA ARG A 91 -7.71 -1.99 10.11
C ARG A 91 -8.08 -2.60 8.77
N LEU A 92 -7.28 -2.32 7.76
CA LEU A 92 -7.41 -2.94 6.45
C LEU A 92 -6.70 -4.30 6.45
N VAL A 93 -7.44 -5.36 6.21
CA VAL A 93 -6.90 -6.73 6.23
C VAL A 93 -7.05 -7.43 4.89
N THR A 94 -6.20 -8.42 4.63
CA THR A 94 -6.35 -9.37 3.51
C THR A 94 -6.53 -10.79 4.04
N ALA A 95 -7.09 -11.67 3.21
CA ALA A 95 -7.20 -13.09 3.52
C ALA A 95 -5.84 -13.78 3.79
N SER A 96 -4.74 -13.21 3.28
CA SER A 96 -3.38 -13.69 3.51
C SER A 96 -2.79 -13.27 4.86
N GLY A 97 -3.55 -12.58 5.72
CA GLY A 97 -3.12 -12.15 7.05
C GLY A 97 -2.43 -10.79 7.10
N MET A 98 -2.34 -10.05 5.98
CA MET A 98 -1.77 -8.70 6.00
C MET A 98 -2.72 -7.74 6.71
N SER A 99 -2.18 -6.78 7.45
CA SER A 99 -2.98 -5.85 8.25
C SER A 99 -2.40 -4.44 8.31
N TYR A 100 -3.04 -3.50 7.62
CA TYR A 100 -2.62 -2.11 7.49
C TYR A 100 -3.45 -1.17 8.37
N ARG A 101 -2.81 -0.13 8.91
CA ARG A 101 -3.48 0.94 9.66
C ARG A 101 -4.12 1.97 8.74
N VAL A 102 -3.49 2.22 7.59
CA VAL A 102 -3.85 3.32 6.69
C VAL A 102 -3.78 2.89 5.24
N LEU A 103 -4.78 3.30 4.45
CA LEU A 103 -4.70 3.36 2.99
C LEU A 103 -4.16 4.72 2.57
N PHE A 104 -2.95 4.76 2.03
CA PHE A 104 -2.32 5.97 1.54
C PHE A 104 -2.56 6.14 0.04
N LEU A 105 -3.15 7.26 -0.38
CA LEU A 105 -3.39 7.59 -1.77
C LEU A 105 -2.20 8.39 -2.32
N GLY A 106 -1.36 7.74 -3.12
CA GLY A 106 -0.16 8.35 -3.70
C GLY A 106 0.03 8.08 -5.19
N GLY A 107 1.20 8.43 -5.71
CA GLY A 107 1.52 8.24 -7.13
C GLY A 107 0.54 8.98 -8.04
N THR A 108 -0.21 8.23 -8.85
CA THR A 108 -1.20 8.76 -9.79
C THR A 108 -2.64 8.71 -9.28
N SER A 109 -2.86 8.41 -8.00
CA SER A 109 -4.18 8.31 -7.36
C SER A 109 -5.06 9.56 -7.51
N LYS A 110 -4.50 10.72 -7.87
CA LYS A 110 -5.26 11.91 -8.28
C LYS A 110 -6.22 11.64 -9.45
N TRP A 111 -5.96 10.61 -10.25
CA TRP A 111 -6.85 10.08 -11.27
C TRP A 111 -7.23 8.65 -10.90
N MET A 112 -8.52 8.41 -10.65
CA MET A 112 -9.04 7.08 -10.32
C MET A 112 -10.47 6.94 -10.83
N THR A 113 -10.88 5.73 -11.19
CA THR A 113 -12.26 5.49 -11.64
C THR A 113 -13.27 5.68 -10.53
N LEU A 114 -14.52 5.99 -10.89
CA LEU A 114 -15.65 6.13 -9.97
C LEU A 114 -15.80 4.88 -9.09
N ARG A 115 -15.71 3.70 -9.69
CA ARG A 115 -15.77 2.42 -8.97
C ARG A 115 -14.70 2.28 -7.87
N VAL A 116 -13.49 2.79 -8.10
CA VAL A 116 -12.43 2.76 -7.07
C VAL A 116 -12.75 3.75 -5.95
N LEU A 117 -13.25 4.94 -6.29
CA LEU A 117 -13.66 5.93 -5.31
C LEU A 117 -14.84 5.43 -4.45
N GLU A 118 -15.81 4.74 -5.05
CA GLU A 118 -16.91 4.07 -4.35
C GLU A 118 -16.39 3.01 -3.40
N ARG A 119 -15.42 2.20 -3.82
CA ARG A 119 -14.83 1.21 -2.92
C ARG A 119 -14.09 1.85 -1.75
N ILE A 120 -13.33 2.92 -2.01
CA ILE A 120 -12.69 3.69 -0.94
C ILE A 120 -13.77 4.24 0.00
N ASN A 121 -14.89 4.72 -0.52
CA ASN A 121 -16.02 5.16 0.29
C ASN A 121 -16.54 4.05 1.21
N THR A 122 -16.77 2.84 0.67
CA THR A 122 -17.17 1.67 1.47
C THR A 122 -16.16 1.38 2.57
N LEU A 123 -14.87 1.28 2.24
CA LEU A 123 -13.83 1.00 3.23
C LEU A 123 -13.79 2.06 4.35
N VAL A 124 -13.96 3.35 4.00
CA VAL A 124 -14.04 4.44 4.99
C VAL A 124 -15.29 4.29 5.88
N HIS A 125 -16.44 3.93 5.30
CA HIS A 125 -17.66 3.69 6.09
C HIS A 125 -17.50 2.49 7.03
N ASP A 126 -16.77 1.46 6.61
CA ASP A 126 -16.47 0.28 7.42
C ASP A 126 -15.40 0.55 8.50
N GLY A 127 -14.82 1.76 8.54
CA GLY A 127 -13.89 2.20 9.58
C GLY A 127 -12.43 2.27 9.16
N ALA A 128 -12.10 2.13 7.88
CA ALA A 128 -10.74 2.31 7.40
C ALA A 128 -10.28 3.78 7.47
N THR A 129 -9.02 3.98 7.83
CA THR A 129 -8.37 5.28 7.71
C THR A 129 -7.74 5.44 6.32
N VAL A 130 -8.12 6.51 5.62
CA VAL A 130 -7.58 6.87 4.30
C VAL A 130 -6.86 8.20 4.40
N VAL A 131 -5.64 8.26 3.89
CA VAL A 131 -4.78 9.46 3.90
C VAL A 131 -4.38 9.80 2.48
N GLY A 132 -4.62 11.03 2.06
CA GLY A 132 -4.20 11.53 0.76
C GLY A 132 -4.94 12.77 0.32
N LYS A 133 -4.60 13.24 -0.88
CA LYS A 133 -5.31 14.36 -1.51
C LYS A 133 -6.58 13.86 -2.18
N ARG A 134 -7.60 14.72 -2.21
CA ARG A 134 -8.82 14.51 -2.99
C ARG A 134 -8.46 14.20 -4.46
N PRO A 135 -9.03 13.16 -5.08
CA PRO A 135 -8.83 12.91 -6.50
C PRO A 135 -9.53 13.97 -7.36
N LEU A 136 -8.94 14.26 -8.52
CA LEU A 136 -9.39 15.31 -9.42
C LEU A 136 -10.51 14.85 -10.35
N GLY A 137 -10.49 13.59 -10.76
CA GLY A 137 -11.48 13.03 -11.67
C GLY A 137 -11.21 11.58 -12.05
N SER A 138 -12.10 11.04 -12.86
CA SER A 138 -11.94 9.73 -13.48
C SER A 138 -11.23 9.82 -14.83
N PRO A 139 -10.28 8.92 -15.14
CA PRO A 139 -9.70 8.78 -16.47
C PRO A 139 -10.62 8.01 -17.45
N SER A 140 -11.74 7.45 -16.97
CA SER A 140 -12.69 6.67 -17.78
C SER A 140 -13.76 7.58 -18.41
N LEU A 141 -14.02 7.39 -19.70
CA LEU A 141 -15.12 8.06 -20.42
C LEU A 141 -16.51 7.51 -20.06
N ARG A 142 -16.57 6.36 -19.38
CA ARG A 142 -17.84 5.72 -19.00
C ARG A 142 -18.38 6.21 -17.67
N ASP A 143 -17.56 6.92 -16.89
CA ASP A 143 -17.90 7.30 -15.52
C ASP A 143 -18.66 8.62 -15.52
N ASN A 144 -19.69 8.72 -14.67
CA ASN A 144 -20.41 9.97 -14.49
C ASN A 144 -19.56 10.97 -13.68
N ALA A 145 -19.16 12.07 -14.33
CA ALA A 145 -18.33 13.09 -13.71
C ALA A 145 -19.02 13.79 -12.52
N ALA A 146 -20.35 13.99 -12.58
CA ALA A 146 -21.09 14.64 -11.51
C ALA A 146 -21.12 13.78 -10.24
N GLU A 147 -21.42 12.48 -10.39
CA GLU A 147 -21.38 11.51 -9.30
C GLU A 147 -19.98 11.41 -8.67
N PHE A 148 -18.94 11.40 -9.50
CA PHE A 148 -17.56 11.40 -9.03
C PHE A 148 -17.27 12.61 -8.15
N GLN A 149 -17.62 13.82 -8.60
CA GLN A 149 -17.34 15.04 -7.85
C GLN A 149 -18.13 15.11 -6.55
N GLN A 150 -19.39 14.66 -6.54
CA GLN A 150 -20.21 14.58 -5.33
C GLN A 150 -19.59 13.63 -4.31
N LEU A 151 -19.18 12.43 -4.73
CA LEU A 151 -18.56 11.45 -3.84
C LEU A 151 -17.18 11.93 -3.33
N ALA A 152 -16.37 12.52 -4.20
CA ALA A 152 -15.08 13.07 -3.83
C ALA A 152 -15.23 14.21 -2.81
N GLN A 153 -16.24 15.07 -2.98
CA GLN A 153 -16.55 16.13 -2.01
C GLN A 153 -17.06 15.57 -0.68
N LYS A 154 -17.92 14.54 -0.72
CA LYS A 154 -18.44 13.88 0.49
C LYS A 154 -17.31 13.25 1.32
N LEU A 155 -16.32 12.65 0.67
CA LEU A 155 -15.20 11.97 1.32
C LEU A 155 -14.09 12.93 1.78
N PHE A 156 -13.67 13.84 0.90
CA PHE A 156 -12.47 14.65 1.10
C PHE A 156 -12.76 16.15 1.33
N GLY A 157 -14.02 16.55 1.36
CA GLY A 157 -14.40 17.96 1.52
C GLY A 157 -14.01 18.82 0.32
N PRO A 158 -13.88 20.15 0.51
CA PRO A 158 -13.58 21.08 -0.57
C PRO A 158 -12.20 20.85 -1.20
N PRO A 159 -11.99 21.28 -2.46
CA PRO A 159 -10.70 21.17 -3.15
C PRO A 159 -9.58 21.83 -2.34
N GLY A 160 -8.46 21.13 -2.12
CA GLY A 160 -7.32 21.63 -1.35
C GLY A 160 -7.21 21.08 0.08
N GLY A 161 -8.22 20.39 0.60
CA GLY A 161 -8.14 19.71 1.89
C GLY A 161 -7.28 18.43 1.81
N ALA A 162 -6.19 18.38 2.57
CA ALA A 162 -5.59 17.10 2.95
C ALA A 162 -6.47 16.51 4.06
N VAL A 163 -7.17 15.41 3.77
CA VAL A 163 -8.09 14.82 4.74
C VAL A 163 -7.42 13.62 5.39
N THR A 164 -7.07 13.78 6.66
CA THR A 164 -6.95 12.66 7.59
C THR A 164 -8.35 12.41 8.12
N ARG A 165 -9.16 11.61 7.41
CA ARG A 165 -10.44 11.18 7.98
C ARG A 165 -10.15 10.07 8.98
N HIS A 166 -9.96 10.45 10.24
CA HIS A 166 -10.24 9.55 11.35
C HIS A 166 -11.75 9.35 11.37
N VAL A 167 -12.24 8.22 10.88
CA VAL A 167 -13.61 7.80 11.22
C VAL A 167 -13.57 7.24 12.63
N ALA A 168 -13.37 8.12 13.61
CA ALA A 168 -13.91 7.88 14.94
C ALA A 168 -15.36 8.36 14.91
N TRP A 169 -16.28 7.52 14.40
CA TRP A 169 -17.69 7.73 14.68
C TRP A 169 -17.97 7.24 16.11
N ALA A 170 -17.43 7.96 17.09
CA ALA A 170 -17.84 7.82 18.48
C ALA A 170 -19.23 8.46 18.60
N ARG A 171 -20.29 7.71 18.29
CA ARG A 171 -21.61 8.00 18.83
C ARG A 171 -21.81 7.19 20.11
N SER A 172 -22.00 7.94 21.20
CA SER A 172 -22.60 7.60 22.49
C SER A 172 -21.95 6.48 23.30
N LEU A 173 -21.04 6.87 24.20
CA LEU A 173 -21.04 6.31 25.54
C LEU A 173 -21.73 7.32 26.46
N PRO A 174 -22.73 6.93 27.28
CA PRO A 174 -23.37 7.84 28.20
C PRO A 174 -22.36 8.30 29.25
N THR A 175 -22.31 9.60 29.49
CA THR A 175 -21.57 10.22 30.58
C THR A 175 -22.18 9.79 31.92
N GLY A 176 -21.77 8.62 32.41
CA GLY A 176 -21.97 8.22 33.79
C GLY A 176 -21.09 9.08 34.70
N ARG A 177 -21.71 9.98 35.46
CA ARG A 177 -21.07 10.68 36.59
C ARG A 177 -20.54 9.65 37.58
N CYS A 178 -19.22 9.54 37.72
CA CYS A 178 -18.64 9.03 38.96
C CYS A 178 -18.74 10.13 40.02
N ARG A 179 -19.62 9.90 41.00
CA ARG A 179 -19.64 10.65 42.26
C ARG A 179 -18.40 10.27 43.05
N SER A 180 -17.77 11.28 43.64
CA SER A 180 -16.78 11.14 44.70
C SER A 180 -17.42 10.51 45.95
N HIS A 181 -16.80 9.44 46.46
CA HIS A 181 -16.77 9.09 47.87
C HIS A 181 -15.36 8.57 48.19
#